data_AF-X1MR64-F1
#
_entry.id   AF-X1MR64-F1
#
_cell.length_a   1.000
_cell.length_b   1.000
_cell.length_c   1.000
_cell.angle_alpha   90.00
_cell.angle_beta   90.00
_cell.angle_gamma   90.00
#
_symmetry.space_group_name_H-M   'P 1'
#
loop_
_entity.id
_entity.type
_entity.pdbx_description
1 polymer ?
#
loop_
_entity_poly.entity_id
_entity_poly.type
_entity_poly.pdbx_seq_one_letter_code
_entity_poly.pdbx_strand_id
1 'polypeptide(L)' 'MYLSDIYTIAANLAGIPGISIPCGFDEKGLPVGLQIFSPAFTEGKLLRIARMFEKQTDWHKRKPEIKK' A
#
# COMPACT_ATOMS: atom_id res chain seq x y z
N MET A 1 -13.04 -15.61 0.16
CA MET A 1 -12.83 -14.66 1.28
C MET A 1 -11.38 -14.71 1.75
N TYR A 2 -10.87 -15.84 2.28
CA TYR A 2 -9.48 -15.99 2.75
C TYR A 2 -8.34 -15.57 1.81
N LEU A 3 -8.51 -15.72 0.48
CA LEU A 3 -7.45 -15.35 -0.46
C LEU A 3 -7.39 -13.83 -0.69
N SER A 4 -8.48 -13.11 -0.40
CA SER A 4 -8.61 -11.68 -0.68
C SER A 4 -7.83 -10.81 0.32
N ASP A 5 -7.59 -11.32 1.51
CA ASP A 5 -6.98 -10.62 2.65
C ASP A 5 -5.71 -11.32 3.17
N ILE A 6 -5.22 -12.35 2.48
CA ILE A 6 -4.04 -13.12 2.89
C ILE A 6 -2.81 -12.24 3.14
N TYR A 7 -2.66 -11.16 2.38
CA TYR A 7 -1.54 -10.22 2.51
C TYR A 7 -1.78 -9.07 3.48
N THR A 8 -2.97 -8.94 4.06
CA THR A 8 -3.31 -7.85 4.99
C THR A 8 -3.61 -8.33 6.40
N ILE A 9 -4.19 -9.54 6.56
CA ILE A 9 -4.62 -10.10 7.85
C ILE A 9 -3.49 -10.27 8.87
N ALA A 10 -2.25 -10.47 8.41
CA ALA A 10 -1.09 -10.66 9.29
C ALA A 10 -0.87 -9.46 10.24
N ALA A 11 -1.12 -8.22 9.77
CA ALA A 11 -0.99 -7.04 10.61
C ALA A 11 -2.03 -6.98 11.72
N ASN A 12 -3.28 -7.36 11.42
CA ASN A 12 -4.37 -7.39 12.39
C ASN A 12 -4.10 -8.41 13.50
N LEU A 13 -3.64 -9.61 13.14
CA LEU A 13 -3.35 -10.68 14.09
C LEU A 13 -2.12 -10.36 14.96
N ALA A 14 -1.08 -9.77 14.37
CA ALA A 14 0.14 -9.42 15.08
C ALA A 14 0.05 -8.08 15.84
N GLY A 15 -0.98 -7.26 15.58
CA GLY A 15 -1.13 -5.93 16.18
C GLY A 15 -0.02 -4.95 15.77
N ILE A 16 0.49 -5.07 14.54
CA ILE A 16 1.63 -4.28 14.05
C ILE A 16 1.20 -3.25 12.98
N PRO A 17 1.93 -2.13 12.83
CA PRO A 17 1.62 -1.15 11.80
C PRO A 17 1.81 -1.71 10.39
N GLY A 18 0.85 -1.41 9.52
CA GLY A 18 0.88 -1.71 8.10
C GLY A 18 0.40 -0.53 7.25
N ILE A 19 0.93 -0.39 6.04
CA ILE A 19 0.53 0.62 5.06
C ILE A 19 0.42 -0.01 3.67
N SER A 20 -0.59 0.42 2.90
CA SER A 20 -0.70 0.12 1.48
C SER A 20 -0.43 1.39 0.68
N ILE A 21 0.50 1.33 -0.27
CA ILE A 21 0.86 2.45 -1.14
C ILE A 21 0.71 2.05 -2.62
N PRO A 22 0.33 2.99 -3.52
CA PRO A 22 0.20 2.67 -4.94
C PRO A 22 1.57 2.38 -5.55
N CYS A 23 1.76 1.21 -6.16
CA CYS A 23 3.04 0.78 -6.72
C CYS A 23 3.02 0.54 -8.24
N GLY A 24 1.86 0.69 -8.88
CA GLY A 24 1.73 0.51 -10.32
C GLY A 24 0.30 0.27 -10.75
N PHE A 25 0.17 -0.20 -11.98
CA PHE A 25 -1.10 -0.58 -12.61
C PHE A 25 -0.88 -1.91 -13.34
N ASP A 26 -1.92 -2.75 -13.40
CA ASP A 26 -1.89 -3.96 -14.19
C ASP A 26 -2.10 -3.68 -15.69
N GLU A 27 -2.08 -4.72 -16.52
CA GLU A 27 -2.29 -4.64 -17.98
C GLU A 27 -3.67 -4.07 -18.36
N LYS A 28 -4.65 -4.13 -17.44
CA LYS A 28 -6.01 -3.60 -17.62
C LYS A 28 -6.15 -2.17 -17.08
N GLY A 29 -5.07 -1.58 -16.59
CA GLY A 29 -5.08 -0.23 -16.01
C GLY A 29 -5.72 -0.17 -14.62
N LEU A 30 -5.84 -1.29 -13.90
CA LEU A 30 -6.30 -1.31 -12.52
C LEU A 30 -5.14 -1.01 -11.56
N PRO A 31 -5.35 -0.20 -10.50
CA PRO A 31 -4.30 0.16 -9.56
C PRO A 31 -3.82 -1.05 -8.75
N VAL A 32 -2.50 -1.17 -8.59
CA VAL A 32 -1.84 -2.19 -7.76
C VAL A 32 -1.24 -1.52 -6.52
N GLY A 33 -1.51 -2.10 -5.35
CA GLY A 33 -0.98 -1.66 -4.06
C GLY A 33 0.19 -2.51 -3.59
N LEU A 34 1.16 -1.87 -2.93
CA LEU A 34 2.25 -2.51 -2.20
C LEU A 34 1.97 -2.42 -0.70
N GLN A 35 1.83 -3.58 -0.05
CA GLN A 35 1.66 -3.68 1.40
C GLN A 35 3.02 -3.74 2.09
N ILE A 36 3.24 -2.87 3.08
CA ILE A 36 4.46 -2.83 3.90
C ILE A 36 4.07 -2.92 5.36
N PHE A 37 4.77 -3.77 6.12
CA PHE A 37 4.63 -3.88 7.58
C PHE A 37 5.88 -3.38 8.29
N SER A 38 5.71 -2.96 9.53
CA SER A 38 6.83 -2.56 10.41
C SER A 38 6.62 -3.09 11.82
N PRO A 39 7.67 -3.18 12.66
CA PRO A 39 7.51 -3.52 14.08
C PRO A 39 6.56 -2.58 14.83
N ALA A 40 6.03 -3.04 15.97
CA ALA A 40 5.17 -2.23 16.84
C ALA A 40 5.80 -0.87 17.19
N PHE A 41 4.99 0.18 17.18
CA PHE A 41 5.37 1.56 17.52
C PHE A 41 6.47 2.16 16.61
N THR A 42 6.58 1.71 15.36
CA THR A 42 7.57 2.23 14.39
C THR A 42 6.94 2.93 13.17
N GLU A 43 5.76 3.51 13.33
CA GLU A 43 4.99 4.22 12.29
C GLU A 43 5.82 5.32 11.61
N GLY A 44 6.67 6.03 12.36
CA GLY A 44 7.58 7.03 11.79
C GLY A 44 8.56 6.46 10.76
N LYS A 45 9.04 5.22 10.97
CA LYS A 45 9.89 4.51 9.99
C LYS A 45 9.06 4.06 8.80
N LEU A 46 7.86 3.53 9.05
CA LEU A 46 6.94 3.07 8.00
C LEU A 46 6.55 4.21 7.05
N LEU A 47 6.15 5.36 7.60
CA LEU A 47 5.82 6.57 6.84
C LEU A 47 7.05 7.12 6.08
N ARG A 48 8.25 7.04 6.66
CA ARG A 48 9.48 7.43 5.96
C ARG A 48 9.73 6.55 4.73
N ILE A 49 9.55 5.23 4.85
CA ILE A 49 9.69 4.29 3.72
C ILE A 49 8.67 4.64 2.64
N ALA A 50 7.40 4.79 3.00
CA ALA A 50 6.33 5.16 2.08
C ALA A 50 6.63 6.49 1.36
N ARG A 51 7.09 7.50 2.10
CA ARG A 51 7.47 8.81 1.53
C ARG A 51 8.66 8.71 0.59
N MET A 52 9.67 7.87 0.87
CA MET A 52 10.80 7.69 -0.04
C MET A 52 10.35 7.01 -1.34
N PHE A 53 9.46 6.02 -1.26
CA PHE A 53 8.87 5.38 -2.44
C PHE A 53 8.03 6.36 -3.27
N GLU A 54 7.19 7.16 -2.61
CA GLU A 54 6.39 8.21 -3.25
C GLU A 54 7.25 9.28 -3.93
N LYS A 55 8.41 9.65 -3.35
CA LYS A 55 9.33 10.61 -4.00
C LYS A 55 9.95 10.08 -5.29
N GLN A 56 10.08 8.77 -5.43
CA GLN A 56 10.69 8.11 -6.59
C GLN A 56 9.67 7.71 -7.65
N THR A 57 8.37 7.87 -7.40
CA THR A 57 7.31 7.36 -8.27
C THR A 57 6.16 8.35 -8.40
N ASP A 58 5.51 8.36 -9.55
CA ASP A 58 4.36 9.25 -9.81
C ASP A 58 3.01 8.53 -9.73
N TRP A 59 2.98 7.29 -9.19
CA TRP A 59 1.75 6.49 -9.10
C TRP A 59 0.64 7.20 -8.34
N HIS A 60 1.00 7.91 -7.27
CA HIS A 60 0.09 8.71 -6.43
C HIS A 60 -0.57 9.89 -7.18
N LYS A 61 -0.06 10.30 -8.34
CA LYS A 61 -0.62 11.41 -9.14
C LYS A 61 -1.68 10.94 -10.12
N ARG A 62 -1.74 9.65 -10.45
CA ARG A 62 -2.73 9.11 -11.41
C ARG A 62 -4.10 9.06 -10.76
N LYS A 63 -5.12 9.55 -11.48
CA LYS A 63 -6.51 9.57 -11.04
C LYS A 63 -7.34 8.66 -11.94
N PRO A 64 -8.35 7.94 -11.39
CA PRO A 64 -9.26 7.15 -12.20
C PRO A 64 -10.15 8.07 -13.04
N GLU A 65 -10.53 7.60 -14.24
CA GLU A 65 -11.57 8.23 -15.03
C GLU A 65 -12.93 7.91 -14.41
N ILE A 66 -13.52 8.87 -13.71
CA ILE A 66 -14.86 8.72 -13.16
C ILE A 66 -15.85 9.07 -14.28
N LYS A 67 -16.48 8.06 -14.87
CA LYS A 67 -17.62 8.28 -15.78
C LYS A 67 -18.76 8.90 -14.98
N LYS A 68 -19.21 10.08 -15.41
CA LYS A 68 -20.42 10.73 -14.90
C LYS A 68 -21.67 10.03 -15.40
#